data_AF-A0A941LEZ2-F1
#
_entry.id   AF-A0A941LEZ2-F1
#
_cell.length_a   1.000
_cell.length_b   1.000
_cell.length_c   1.000
_cell.angle_alpha   90.00
_cell.angle_beta   90.00
_cell.angle_gamma   90.00
#
_symmetry.space_group_name_H-M   'P 1'
#
loop_
_entity.id
_entity.type
_entity.pdbx_description
1 polymer ?
#
loop_
_entity_poly.entity_id
_entity_poly.type
_entity_poly.pdbx_seq_one_letter_code
_entity_poly.pdbx_strand_id
1 'polypeptide(L)'
;MIGLIAVLMMTSGCSVIMAANRSSYRGDIDVIKEGTTRPQVIAELGQPDSFYKTETGAFDDRYTLDPNAHRTWVKVGTVVLHLGADLVTAFLWELVGTPYELAVRDRTVIYHLTYRPNGTLESIEKIKP
;
A
#
# COMPACT_ATOMS: atom_id res chain seq x y z
N MET A 1 -21.41 -27.42 -16.36
CA MET A 1 -21.25 -26.07 -16.93
C MET A 1 -21.74 -24.96 -16.02
N ILE A 2 -22.99 -24.99 -15.51
CA ILE A 2 -23.53 -23.93 -14.63
C ILE A 2 -22.74 -23.75 -13.33
N GLY A 3 -22.33 -24.85 -12.67
CA GLY A 3 -21.54 -24.78 -11.44
C GLY A 3 -20.13 -24.17 -11.62
N LEU A 4 -19.49 -24.38 -12.77
CA LEU A 4 -18.17 -23.79 -13.06
C LEU A 4 -18.27 -22.28 -13.29
N ILE A 5 -19.31 -21.84 -14.00
CA ILE A 5 -19.59 -20.42 -14.24
C ILE A 5 -19.93 -19.70 -12.93
N ALA A 6 -20.71 -20.33 -12.05
CA ALA A 6 -21.04 -19.79 -10.74
C ALA A 6 -19.79 -19.63 -9.85
N VAL A 7 -18.86 -20.61 -9.87
CA VAL A 7 -17.59 -20.52 -9.13
C VAL A 7 -16.69 -19.40 -9.68
N LEU A 8 -16.59 -19.26 -11.01
CA LEU A 8 -15.79 -18.22 -11.65
C LEU A 8 -16.30 -16.80 -11.33
N MET A 9 -17.62 -16.60 -11.24
CA MET A 9 -18.22 -15.32 -10.83
C MET A 9 -18.01 -14.98 -9.35
N MET A 10 -17.78 -15.97 -8.49
CA MET A 10 -17.52 -15.75 -7.07
C MET A 10 -16.04 -15.42 -6.80
N THR A 11 -15.12 -15.85 -7.66
CA THR A 11 -13.68 -15.56 -7.52
C THR A 11 -13.25 -14.26 -8.18
N SER A 12 -13.99 -13.75 -9.17
CA SER A 12 -13.67 -12.53 -9.95
C SER A 12 -13.73 -11.20 -9.20
N GLY A 13 -14.24 -11.20 -7.97
CA GLY A 13 -14.22 -10.01 -7.13
C GLY A 13 -12.98 -9.92 -6.24
N CYS A 14 -12.23 -11.01 -6.08
CA CYS A 14 -11.22 -11.13 -5.04
C CYS A 14 -9.98 -10.28 -5.35
N SER A 15 -9.45 -10.34 -6.58
CA SER A 15 -8.26 -9.57 -6.95
C SER A 15 -8.51 -8.05 -6.88
N VAL A 16 -9.67 -7.59 -7.36
CA VAL A 16 -10.08 -6.19 -7.33
C VAL A 16 -10.19 -5.68 -5.90
N ILE A 17 -10.86 -6.43 -5.02
CA ILE A 17 -10.98 -6.09 -3.60
C ILE A 17 -9.61 -6.10 -2.90
N MET A 18 -8.74 -7.06 -3.23
CA MET A 18 -7.39 -7.14 -2.67
C MET A 18 -6.51 -5.97 -3.12
N ALA A 19 -6.54 -5.59 -4.39
CA ALA A 19 -5.81 -4.43 -4.92
C ALA A 19 -6.37 -3.12 -4.32
N ALA A 20 -7.68 -2.99 -4.19
CA ALA A 20 -8.34 -1.82 -3.62
C ALA A 20 -8.11 -1.68 -2.10
N ASN A 21 -7.99 -2.79 -1.37
CA ASN A 21 -7.78 -2.77 0.09
C ASN A 21 -6.32 -2.93 0.51
N ARG A 22 -5.37 -2.83 -0.42
CA ARG A 22 -3.94 -2.93 -0.12
C ARG A 22 -3.51 -1.76 0.76
N SER A 23 -3.34 -2.03 2.06
CA SER A 23 -3.05 -1.04 3.10
C SER A 23 -1.64 -0.46 3.02
N SER A 24 -0.74 -1.09 2.25
CA SER A 24 0.61 -0.58 1.96
C SER A 24 0.62 0.50 0.88
N TYR A 25 -0.50 0.74 0.20
CA TYR A 25 -0.67 1.80 -0.80
C TYR A 25 -1.29 3.03 -0.13
N ARG A 26 -0.45 3.92 0.39
CA ARG A 26 -0.90 5.03 1.23
C ARG A 26 -0.82 6.42 0.62
N GLY A 27 -0.06 6.62 -0.46
CA GLY A 27 0.13 7.93 -1.08
C GLY A 27 1.51 8.03 -1.71
N ASP A 28 1.97 9.27 -1.95
CA ASP A 28 3.32 9.52 -2.46
C ASP A 28 4.37 9.41 -1.36
N ILE A 29 5.21 8.37 -1.43
CA ILE A 29 6.26 8.10 -0.44
C ILE A 29 7.37 9.17 -0.50
N ASP A 30 7.46 9.94 -1.59
CA ASP A 30 8.42 11.05 -1.73
C ASP A 30 8.19 12.18 -0.71
N VAL A 31 7.06 12.17 0.01
CA VAL A 31 6.81 13.05 1.16
C VAL A 31 7.74 12.77 2.35
N ILE A 32 8.26 11.54 2.45
CA ILE A 32 9.21 11.12 3.49
C ILE A 32 10.61 11.63 3.12
N LYS A 33 10.88 12.88 3.47
CA LYS A 33 12.17 13.54 3.28
C LYS A 33 12.47 14.46 4.46
N GLU A 34 13.75 14.63 4.77
CA GLU A 34 14.19 15.49 5.86
C GLU A 34 13.58 16.89 5.75
N GLY A 35 13.16 17.44 6.89
CA GLY A 35 12.53 18.76 6.96
C GLY A 35 11.02 18.77 6.68
N THR A 36 10.42 17.70 6.14
CA THR A 36 8.95 17.59 6.05
C THR A 36 8.34 17.55 7.46
N THR A 37 7.20 18.22 7.66
CA THR A 37 6.51 18.20 8.94
C THR A 37 5.63 16.95 9.10
N ARG A 38 5.49 16.46 10.33
CA ARG A 38 4.62 15.32 10.64
C ARG A 38 3.18 15.47 10.10
N PRO A 39 2.50 16.63 10.21
CA PRO A 39 1.18 16.80 9.61
C PRO A 39 1.16 16.66 8.09
N GLN A 40 2.22 17.06 7.37
CA GLN A 40 2.33 16.88 5.93
C GLN A 40 2.48 15.41 5.55
N VAL A 41 3.32 14.66 6.28
CA VAL A 41 3.45 13.21 6.09
C VAL A 41 2.11 12.51 6.33
N ILE A 42 1.39 12.89 7.39
CA ILE A 42 0.06 12.34 7.70
C ILE A 42 -0.99 12.73 6.66
N ALA A 43 -0.92 13.95 6.11
CA ALA A 43 -1.86 14.38 5.07
C ALA A 43 -1.71 13.54 3.79
N GLU A 44 -0.49 13.14 3.45
CA GLU A 44 -0.21 12.36 2.23
C GLU A 44 -0.36 10.85 2.45
N LEU A 45 0.15 10.30 3.56
CA LEU A 45 0.22 8.86 3.82
C LEU A 45 -0.82 8.36 4.83
N GLY A 46 -1.62 9.26 5.41
CA GLY A 46 -2.51 8.93 6.51
C GLY A 46 -1.79 8.69 7.84
N GLN A 47 -2.54 8.16 8.81
CA GLN A 47 -1.99 7.86 10.13
C GLN A 47 -0.92 6.75 10.06
N PRO A 48 0.14 6.83 10.89
CA PRO A 48 1.13 5.77 11.00
C PRO A 48 0.53 4.48 11.57
N ASP A 49 1.15 3.34 11.26
CA ASP A 49 0.76 2.03 11.80
C ASP A 49 0.97 1.94 13.31
N SER A 50 2.04 2.59 13.77
CA SER A 50 2.32 2.79 15.18
C SER A 50 3.03 4.11 15.35
N PHE A 51 2.73 4.81 16.44
CA PHE A 51 3.45 6.01 16.81
C PHE A 51 3.77 6.01 18.30
N TYR A 52 4.86 6.67 18.65
CA TYR A 52 5.26 6.94 20.02
C TYR A 52 5.62 8.42 20.17
N LYS A 53 5.18 9.04 21.26
CA LYS A 53 5.60 10.38 21.63
C LYS A 53 6.61 10.27 22.76
N THR A 54 7.80 10.75 22.51
CA THR A 54 8.89 10.76 23.49
C THR A 54 8.61 11.80 24.60
N GLU A 55 9.28 11.64 25.74
CA GLU A 55 9.19 12.58 26.87
C GLU A 55 9.64 14.01 26.50
N THR A 56 10.52 14.14 25.51
CA THR A 56 11.01 15.43 25.00
C THR A 56 10.04 16.12 24.03
N GLY A 57 8.92 15.47 23.71
CA GLY A 57 7.91 15.97 22.78
C GLY A 57 8.17 15.64 21.31
N ALA A 58 9.26 14.95 20.99
CA ALA A 58 9.52 14.36 19.68
C ALA A 58 8.57 13.18 19.39
N PHE A 59 8.43 12.83 18.10
CA PHE A 59 7.59 11.72 17.64
C PHE A 59 8.42 10.66 16.94
N ASP A 60 8.04 9.39 17.12
CA ASP A 60 8.50 8.26 16.33
C ASP A 60 7.29 7.64 15.65
N ASP A 61 7.24 7.69 14.33
CA ASP A 61 6.18 7.08 13.52
C ASP A 61 6.73 5.89 12.74
N ARG A 62 5.93 4.84 12.59
CA ARG A 62 6.24 3.69 11.73
C ARG A 62 5.17 3.53 10.66
N TYR A 63 5.62 3.33 9.42
CA TYR A 63 4.77 3.08 8.26
C TYR A 63 5.25 1.85 7.50
N THR A 64 4.36 0.89 7.27
CA THR A 64 4.59 -0.27 6.41
C THR A 64 4.11 0.05 5.02
N LEU A 65 5.04 0.39 4.14
CA LEU A 65 4.75 0.90 2.80
C LEU A 65 5.36 -0.02 1.75
N ASP A 66 4.71 -0.12 0.60
CA ASP A 66 5.32 -0.75 -0.57
C ASP A 66 6.18 0.31 -1.30
N PRO A 67 7.50 0.13 -1.42
CA PRO A 67 8.40 1.08 -2.09
C PRO A 67 8.16 1.24 -3.59
N ASN A 68 7.17 0.58 -4.18
CA ASN A 68 6.75 0.84 -5.56
C ASN A 68 5.33 1.42 -5.62
N ALA A 69 4.65 1.52 -4.48
CA ALA A 69 3.33 2.12 -4.36
C ALA A 69 3.42 3.63 -4.32
N HIS A 70 3.96 4.20 -5.39
CA HIS A 70 4.37 5.59 -5.35
C HIS A 70 3.23 6.56 -5.58
N ARG A 71 2.07 6.12 -6.08
CA ARG A 71 1.02 7.05 -6.47
C ARG A 71 -0.35 6.36 -6.41
N THR A 72 -1.37 7.09 -5.98
CA THR A 72 -2.77 6.64 -5.98
C THR A 72 -3.22 6.12 -7.36
N TRP A 73 -2.65 6.62 -8.46
CA TRP A 73 -2.95 6.10 -9.80
C TRP A 73 -2.43 4.68 -10.05
N VAL A 74 -1.37 4.23 -9.35
CA VAL A 74 -0.88 2.85 -9.46
C VAL A 74 -1.96 1.91 -8.92
N LYS A 75 -2.55 2.24 -7.77
CA LYS A 75 -3.66 1.49 -7.17
C LYS A 75 -4.86 1.40 -8.11
N VAL A 76 -5.26 2.55 -8.68
CA VAL A 76 -6.38 2.60 -9.64
C VAL A 76 -6.05 1.82 -10.91
N GLY A 77 -4.83 1.96 -11.44
CA GLY A 77 -4.37 1.23 -12.62
C GLY A 77 -4.36 -0.28 -12.40
N THR A 78 -3.88 -0.75 -11.26
CA THR A 78 -3.92 -2.17 -10.90
C THR A 78 -5.36 -2.70 -10.85
N VAL A 79 -6.30 -1.96 -10.27
CA VAL A 79 -7.72 -2.34 -10.25
C VAL A 79 -8.31 -2.41 -11.66
N VAL A 80 -8.04 -1.40 -12.50
CA VAL A 80 -8.54 -1.37 -13.89
C VAL A 80 -7.94 -2.49 -14.73
N LEU A 81 -6.65 -2.81 -14.54
CA LEU A 81 -5.98 -3.90 -15.23
C LEU A 81 -6.57 -5.26 -14.87
N HIS A 82 -6.82 -5.53 -13.58
CA HIS A 82 -7.46 -6.77 -13.15
C HIS A 82 -8.86 -6.92 -13.74
N LEU A 83 -9.69 -5.88 -13.61
CA LEU A 83 -11.04 -5.88 -14.15
C LEU A 83 -11.05 -6.03 -15.69
N GLY A 84 -10.15 -5.34 -16.39
CA GLY A 84 -10.01 -5.45 -17.84
C GLY A 84 -9.54 -6.85 -18.28
N ALA A 85 -8.55 -7.41 -17.60
CA ALA A 85 -8.03 -8.75 -17.88
C ALA A 85 -9.08 -9.82 -17.61
N ASP A 86 -9.89 -9.67 -16.55
CA ASP A 86 -11.02 -10.55 -16.27
C ASP A 86 -12.05 -10.53 -17.41
N LEU A 87 -12.43 -9.36 -17.92
CA LEU A 87 -13.36 -9.29 -19.05
C LEU A 87 -12.79 -9.90 -20.34
N VAL A 88 -11.51 -9.63 -20.64
CA VAL A 88 -10.84 -10.13 -21.85
C VAL A 88 -10.64 -11.65 -21.81
N THR A 89 -10.35 -12.20 -20.64
CA THR A 89 -10.05 -13.62 -20.46
C THR A 89 -11.24 -14.45 -19.99
N ALA A 90 -12.44 -13.85 -19.96
CA ALA A 90 -13.64 -14.48 -19.39
C ALA A 90 -13.40 -15.03 -17.97
N PHE A 91 -12.77 -14.22 -17.12
CA PHE A 91 -12.44 -14.47 -15.71
C PHE A 91 -11.37 -15.54 -15.47
N LEU A 92 -10.64 -15.96 -16.51
CA LEU A 92 -9.51 -16.88 -16.36
C LEU A 92 -8.26 -16.20 -15.79
N TRP A 93 -8.18 -14.86 -15.87
CA TRP A 93 -7.08 -14.07 -15.31
C TRP A 93 -6.90 -14.30 -13.81
N GLU A 94 -7.99 -14.36 -13.03
CA GLU A 94 -7.93 -14.67 -11.59
C GLU A 94 -7.17 -15.97 -11.25
N LEU A 95 -7.16 -16.96 -12.15
CA LEU A 95 -6.51 -18.25 -11.91
C LEU A 95 -4.98 -18.19 -12.00
N VAL A 96 -4.44 -17.16 -12.66
CA VAL A 96 -2.99 -17.02 -12.95
C VAL A 96 -2.45 -15.69 -12.45
N GLY A 97 -3.14 -14.59 -12.75
CA GLY A 97 -2.79 -13.22 -12.38
C GLY A 97 -2.80 -12.97 -10.89
N THR A 98 -3.88 -13.38 -10.19
CA THR A 98 -4.02 -13.21 -8.74
C THR A 98 -2.94 -13.97 -7.94
N PRO A 99 -2.66 -15.27 -8.19
CA PRO A 99 -1.58 -15.95 -7.49
C PRO A 99 -0.19 -15.41 -7.88
N TYR A 100 0.01 -14.98 -9.12
CA TYR A 100 1.24 -14.31 -9.54
C TYR A 100 1.45 -12.98 -8.79
N GLU A 101 0.42 -12.13 -8.72
CA GLU A 101 0.50 -10.86 -8.01
C GLU A 101 0.77 -11.08 -6.52
N LEU A 102 0.13 -12.08 -5.90
CA LEU A 102 0.40 -12.51 -4.54
C LEU A 102 1.86 -12.94 -4.33
N ALA A 103 2.42 -13.73 -5.23
CA ALA A 103 3.82 -14.18 -5.15
C ALA A 103 4.84 -13.02 -5.27
N VAL A 104 4.48 -11.93 -5.94
CA VAL A 104 5.35 -10.75 -6.14
C VAL A 104 5.05 -9.64 -5.09
N ARG A 105 3.99 -9.80 -4.29
CA ARG A 105 3.47 -8.79 -3.34
C ARG A 105 4.38 -8.47 -2.15
N ASP A 106 5.26 -9.38 -1.75
CA ASP A 106 5.97 -9.35 -0.46
C ASP A 106 7.18 -8.40 -0.40
N ARG A 107 7.08 -7.21 -0.98
CA ARG A 107 8.15 -6.21 -0.97
C ARG A 107 7.80 -4.97 -0.18
N THR A 108 7.17 -5.10 0.98
CA THR A 108 6.96 -3.95 1.88
C THR A 108 8.25 -3.59 2.61
N VAL A 109 8.37 -2.32 2.99
CA VAL A 109 9.46 -1.77 3.79
C VAL A 109 8.82 -0.99 4.93
N ILE A 110 9.36 -1.17 6.13
CA ILE A 110 8.98 -0.39 7.29
C ILE A 110 9.84 0.88 7.29
N TYR A 111 9.18 2.03 7.17
CA TYR A 111 9.78 3.33 7.34
C TYR A 111 9.62 3.75 8.80
N HIS A 112 10.73 3.86 9.52
CA HIS A 112 10.77 4.43 10.87
C HIS A 112 11.22 5.88 10.76
N LEU A 113 10.31 6.78 11.13
CA LEU A 113 10.42 8.22 11.00
C LEU A 113 10.56 8.86 12.38
N THR A 114 11.67 9.53 12.64
CA THR A 114 11.89 10.25 13.89
C THR A 114 11.80 11.75 13.63
N TYR A 115 10.97 12.43 14.42
CA TYR A 115 10.72 13.86 14.33
C TYR A 115 11.28 14.58 15.54
N ARG A 116 11.74 15.81 15.33
CA ARG A 116 12.10 16.74 16.41
C ARG A 116 10.87 17.19 17.21
N PRO A 117 11.06 17.81 18.38
CA PRO A 117 9.96 18.38 19.18
C PRO A 117 9.12 19.44 18.44
N ASN A 118 9.68 20.11 17.43
CA ASN A 118 8.96 21.05 16.56
C ASN A 118 8.13 20.34 15.47
N GLY A 119 8.14 19.02 15.41
CA GLY A 119 7.39 18.20 14.45
C GLY A 119 8.05 18.06 13.06
N THR A 120 9.30 18.49 12.86
CA THR A 120 10.03 18.30 11.59
C THR A 120 10.74 16.95 11.56
N LEU A 121 10.69 16.26 10.43
CA LEU A 121 11.35 14.98 10.22
C LEU A 121 12.87 15.16 10.26
N GLU A 122 13.53 14.37 11.11
CA GLU A 122 14.98 14.41 11.35
C GLU A 122 15.70 13.17 10.84
N SER A 123 15.12 11.99 11.03
CA SER A 123 15.74 10.72 10.64
C SER A 123 14.74 9.83 9.93
N ILE A 124 15.24 9.09 8.94
CA ILE A 124 14.49 8.13 8.13
C ILE A 124 15.27 6.82 8.12
N GLU A 125 14.75 5.79 8.78
CA GLU A 125 15.30 4.45 8.73
C GLU A 125 14.38 3.52 7.95
N LYS A 126 14.97 2.68 7.08
CA LYS A 126 14.24 1.68 6.28
C LYS A 126 14.59 0.29 6.76
N ILE A 127 13.61 -0.38 7.37
CA ILE A 127 13.74 -1.75 7.88
C ILE A 127 13.06 -2.67 6.86
N LYS A 128 13.84 -3.56 6.23
CA LYS A 128 13.26 -4.64 5.42
C LYS A 128 12.77 -5.74 6.37
N PRO A 129 11.52 -6.20 6.26
CA PRO A 129 11.02 -7.33 7.03
C PRO A 129 11.73 -8.64 6.65
#